data_AF-A0A1U7W654-F1
#
_entry.id   AF-A0A1U7W654-F1
#
_cell.length_a   1.000
_cell.length_b   1.000
_cell.length_c   1.000
_cell.angle_alpha   90.00
_cell.angle_beta   90.00
_cell.angle_gamma   90.00
#
_symmetry.space_group_name_H-M   'P 1'
#
loop_
_entity.id
_entity.type
_entity.pdbx_description
1 polymer ?
#
loop_
_entity_poly.entity_id
_entity_poly.type
_entity_poly.pdbx_seq_one_letter_code
_entity_poly.pdbx_strand_id
1 'polypeptide(L)'
;MSLSIVERSLFKDKDGGSTVIKHRFLGFLIWQALQSTAVFFLSKTLLLSLFTPTPFKPSFLSLFAFIVFHFSLLIFSTSLFIISSPRPHRAASPLELLLGSVKLILVPISSSQPLLSSDFRLRARVSLSYVLFVAVSAVSTSLSMISLCWSCGAFDQVKTRRLVIGKLGFWGLQLGMFYAVHYVYKKRWVLQFPIIQRPPFFSFKMGLPLAVGKALKLSAVGYVFSALLAVFLPYEFKGQLPVGNFITEQIIFYIGSFVVILCWELSHHLHQVLHTKRSVFAPPKGSAAAETNPSEPLLAALEESTPKSLLQYLAYLDLCMACESNVDPWRRAAFFEESGETYKRVISVCLTPVEQFTRNISEVLESSPVDNSLQLSHQLRSPNEQLADSKIYESFDDFQLLAWCARIVASLTVHSHKEDRFGVAQLSGSNAAVLSTLLSSLLVVETLMGKKTNLPSSNSVMDPAGIKWATLNSGRRDSAAGVAGKRKGSPFYAKAYSMADILRTSIYCIVSAFYDEMSHGAKAGLLEKDWIISSKPLYGTRELLSQKLRLFLDYQAT
;
A
#
# COMPACT_ATOMS: atom_id res chain seq x y z
N MET A 1 30.61 3.53 1.82
CA MET A 1 30.17 2.43 0.93
C MET A 1 28.66 2.10 1.03
N SER A 2 27.90 2.63 1.99
CA SER A 2 26.46 2.30 2.17
C SER A 2 25.47 3.21 1.42
N LEU A 3 25.79 4.49 1.19
CA LEU A 3 24.89 5.44 0.49
C LEU A 3 24.79 5.18 -1.02
N SER A 4 25.91 4.89 -1.69
CA SER A 4 25.93 4.64 -3.15
C SER A 4 25.23 3.34 -3.58
N ILE A 5 25.10 2.37 -2.67
CA ILE A 5 24.38 1.10 -2.90
C ILE A 5 22.87 1.28 -2.66
N VAL A 6 22.49 2.13 -1.70
CA VAL A 6 21.09 2.52 -1.46
C VAL A 6 20.58 3.41 -2.61
N GLU A 7 21.41 4.35 -3.08
CA GLU A 7 21.12 5.20 -4.24
C GLU A 7 21.00 4.38 -5.54
N ARG A 8 21.91 3.42 -5.79
CA ARG A 8 21.82 2.46 -6.90
C ARG A 8 20.63 1.51 -6.83
N SER A 9 19.92 1.45 -5.71
CA SER A 9 18.76 0.58 -5.54
C SER A 9 17.44 1.32 -5.47
N LEU A 10 17.43 2.59 -5.08
CA LEU A 10 16.25 3.44 -5.02
C LEU A 10 16.02 4.20 -6.35
N PHE A 11 17.07 4.40 -7.15
CA PHE A 11 17.03 5.28 -8.33
C PHE A 11 17.60 4.64 -9.60
N LYS A 12 17.67 3.32 -9.68
CA LYS A 12 18.07 2.65 -10.93
C LYS A 12 16.90 2.58 -11.90
N ASP A 13 16.62 3.71 -12.54
CA ASP A 13 15.83 3.79 -13.77
C ASP A 13 16.58 4.73 -14.73
N LYS A 14 16.67 4.33 -16.00
CA LYS A 14 17.28 5.13 -17.08
C LYS A 14 16.52 6.45 -17.23
N ASP A 15 17.19 7.53 -16.81
CA ASP A 15 17.13 8.94 -17.22
C ASP A 15 15.81 9.74 -17.25
N GLY A 16 14.63 9.16 -17.06
CA GLY A 16 13.37 9.93 -16.97
C GLY A 16 12.74 9.95 -15.57
N GLY A 17 12.34 8.78 -15.07
CA GLY A 17 11.52 8.65 -13.86
C GLY A 17 12.25 8.82 -12.52
N SER A 18 13.58 8.66 -12.49
CA SER A 18 14.39 8.89 -11.30
C SER A 18 14.36 10.37 -10.85
N THR A 19 14.16 11.30 -11.79
CA THR A 19 14.08 12.73 -11.51
C THR A 19 12.82 13.09 -10.73
N VAL A 20 11.66 12.53 -11.10
CA VAL A 20 10.36 12.80 -10.45
C VAL A 20 10.39 12.43 -8.97
N ILE A 21 10.92 11.24 -8.65
CA ILE A 21 11.01 10.78 -7.26
C ILE A 21 11.99 11.65 -6.47
N LYS A 22 13.14 12.00 -7.05
CA LYS A 22 14.13 12.90 -6.42
C LYS A 22 13.55 14.28 -6.13
N HIS A 23 12.86 14.89 -7.08
CA HIS A 23 12.21 16.19 -6.89
C HIS A 23 11.14 16.16 -5.80
N ARG A 24 10.33 15.09 -5.73
CA ARG A 24 9.34 14.90 -4.66
C ARG A 24 10.00 14.75 -3.29
N PHE A 25 11.08 13.97 -3.21
CA PHE A 25 11.81 13.79 -1.97
C PHE A 25 12.46 15.11 -1.50
N LEU A 26 13.05 15.88 -2.41
CA LEU A 26 13.59 17.19 -2.08
C LEU A 26 12.49 18.16 -1.61
N GLY A 27 11.36 18.19 -2.31
CA GLY A 27 10.19 18.96 -1.88
C GLY A 27 9.70 18.54 -0.49
N PHE A 28 9.67 17.24 -0.20
CA PHE A 28 9.34 16.71 1.12
C PHE A 28 10.31 17.22 2.20
N LEU A 29 11.61 17.19 1.97
CA LEU A 29 12.60 17.70 2.93
C LEU A 29 12.45 19.21 3.20
N ILE A 30 12.17 20.00 2.16
CA ILE A 30 11.95 21.45 2.30
C ILE A 30 10.71 21.72 3.18
N TRP A 31 9.58 21.08 2.86
CA TRP A 31 8.35 21.25 3.62
C TRP A 31 8.47 20.71 5.05
N GLN A 32 9.17 19.59 5.23
CA GLN A 32 9.46 19.02 6.55
C GLN A 32 10.30 19.99 7.39
N ALA A 33 11.33 20.61 6.81
CA ALA A 33 12.16 21.58 7.51
C ALA A 33 11.36 22.83 7.91
N LEU A 34 10.54 23.38 7.00
CA LEU A 34 9.69 24.55 7.30
C LEU A 34 8.72 24.27 8.46
N GLN A 35 8.04 23.13 8.39
CA GLN A 35 7.06 22.74 9.39
C GLN A 35 7.71 22.41 10.73
N SER A 36 8.84 21.68 10.76
CA SER A 36 9.54 21.38 12.00
C SER A 36 10.17 22.61 12.64
N THR A 37 10.59 23.59 11.83
CA THR A 37 11.04 24.90 12.32
C THR A 37 9.90 25.59 13.06
N ALA A 38 8.70 25.66 12.46
CA ALA A 38 7.53 26.26 13.11
C ALA A 38 7.19 25.55 14.43
N VAL A 39 7.16 24.21 14.44
CA VAL A 39 6.89 23.43 15.66
C VAL A 39 7.97 23.63 16.73
N PHE A 40 9.25 23.68 16.34
CA PHE A 40 10.37 23.93 17.25
C PHE A 40 10.24 25.30 17.93
N PHE A 41 10.01 26.37 17.17
CA PHE A 41 9.85 27.71 17.73
C PHE A 41 8.60 27.82 18.59
N LEU A 42 7.45 27.33 18.13
CA LEU A 42 6.20 27.36 18.91
C LEU A 42 6.35 26.61 20.23
N SER A 43 6.97 25.43 20.23
CA SER A 43 7.18 24.65 21.45
C SER A 43 8.17 25.31 22.41
N LYS A 44 9.26 25.89 21.91
CA LYS A 44 10.23 26.64 22.73
C LYS A 44 9.60 27.89 23.35
N THR A 45 8.83 28.65 22.58
CA THR A 45 8.25 29.92 23.01
C THR A 45 7.04 29.74 23.91
N LEU A 46 6.14 28.78 23.62
CA LEU A 46 4.86 28.64 24.33
C LEU A 46 4.88 27.59 25.43
N LEU A 47 5.62 26.49 25.25
CA LEU A 47 5.56 25.35 26.18
C LEU A 47 6.77 25.29 27.11
N LEU A 48 7.99 25.38 26.55
CA LEU A 48 9.23 25.17 27.30
C LEU A 48 9.76 26.47 27.95
N SER A 49 9.30 27.64 27.52
CA SER A 49 9.69 28.93 28.11
C SER A 49 9.33 29.02 29.59
N LEU A 50 8.22 28.41 30.00
CA LEU A 50 7.76 28.31 31.39
C LEU A 50 8.77 27.61 32.32
N PHE A 51 9.64 26.76 31.75
CA PHE A 51 10.62 25.95 32.47
C PHE A 51 12.06 26.38 32.20
N THR A 52 12.25 27.51 31.52
CA THR A 52 13.57 27.99 31.10
C THR A 52 13.86 29.31 31.81
N PRO A 53 14.99 29.45 32.54
CA PRO A 53 15.28 30.66 33.32
C PRO A 53 15.52 31.90 32.45
N THR A 54 16.03 31.74 31.22
CA THR A 54 16.26 32.84 30.26
C THR A 54 15.82 32.46 28.84
N PRO A 55 14.51 32.37 28.56
CA PRO A 55 13.99 31.74 27.34
C PRO A 55 14.30 32.50 26.05
N PHE A 56 14.53 33.82 26.13
CA PHE A 56 14.72 34.69 24.96
C PHE A 56 16.18 35.12 24.74
N LYS A 57 17.14 34.60 25.52
CA LYS A 57 18.54 34.97 25.34
C LYS A 57 19.16 34.14 24.20
N PRO A 58 19.59 34.76 23.08
CA PRO A 58 20.24 34.02 22.00
C PRO A 58 21.57 33.47 22.49
N SER A 59 21.84 32.18 22.21
CA SER A 59 23.09 31.53 22.55
C SER A 59 23.61 30.66 21.40
N PHE A 60 24.93 30.50 21.29
CA PHE A 60 25.54 29.54 20.36
C PHE A 60 25.04 28.10 20.62
N LEU A 61 24.74 27.78 21.88
CA LEU A 61 24.17 26.49 22.26
C LEU A 61 22.75 26.28 21.72
N SER A 62 21.91 27.34 21.70
CA SER A 62 20.57 27.26 21.10
C SER A 62 20.63 27.09 19.57
N LEU A 63 21.60 27.71 18.90
CA LEU A 63 21.83 27.51 17.47
C LEU A 63 22.29 26.07 17.19
N PHE A 64 23.25 25.57 17.96
CA PHE A 64 23.71 24.19 17.85
C PHE A 64 22.58 23.18 18.09
N ALA A 65 21.77 23.39 19.14
CA ALA A 65 20.60 22.57 19.43
C ALA A 65 19.59 22.58 18.27
N PHE A 66 19.33 23.73 17.66
CA PHE A 66 18.48 23.84 16.48
C PHE A 66 19.02 23.02 15.29
N ILE A 67 20.32 23.12 15.00
CA ILE A 67 20.96 22.34 13.93
C ILE A 67 20.88 20.83 14.22
N VAL A 68 21.18 20.41 15.45
CA VAL A 68 21.10 19.00 15.86
C VAL A 68 19.67 18.47 15.76
N PHE A 69 18.68 19.28 16.14
CA PHE A 69 17.25 18.95 16.00
C PHE A 69 16.91 18.69 14.53
N HIS A 70 17.24 19.61 13.63
CA HIS A 70 16.96 19.45 12.20
C HIS A 70 17.72 18.29 11.57
N PHE A 71 18.98 18.09 11.94
CA PHE A 71 19.77 16.94 11.50
C PHE A 71 19.13 15.63 11.94
N SER A 72 18.65 15.55 13.19
CA SER A 72 17.97 14.35 13.67
C SER A 72 16.68 14.05 12.90
N LEU A 73 15.90 15.08 12.54
CA LEU A 73 14.70 14.93 11.72
C LEU A 73 15.01 14.59 10.26
N LEU A 74 16.12 15.09 9.72
CA LEU A 74 16.59 14.74 8.37
C LEU A 74 16.95 13.26 8.28
N ILE A 75 17.68 12.73 9.27
CA ILE A 75 18.02 11.30 9.31
C ILE A 75 16.73 10.46 9.40
N PHE A 76 15.77 10.83 10.26
CA PHE A 76 14.47 10.16 10.34
C PHE A 76 13.68 10.22 9.03
N SER A 77 13.64 11.39 8.38
CA SER A 77 12.90 11.60 7.13
C SER A 77 13.52 10.79 5.98
N THR A 78 14.85 10.65 5.98
CA THR A 78 15.58 9.81 5.03
C THR A 78 15.31 8.33 5.29
N SER A 79 15.35 7.88 6.55
CA SER A 79 15.05 6.48 6.88
C SER A 79 13.60 6.12 6.58
N LEU A 80 12.66 7.06 6.83
CA LEU A 80 11.26 6.96 6.43
C LEU A 80 11.12 6.74 4.92
N PHE A 81 11.77 7.58 4.09
CA PHE A 81 11.75 7.42 2.64
C PHE A 81 12.32 6.07 2.17
N ILE A 82 13.38 5.57 2.81
CA ILE A 82 14.00 4.28 2.46
C ILE A 82 13.07 3.09 2.73
N ILE A 83 12.30 3.13 3.83
CA ILE A 83 11.37 2.03 4.16
C ILE A 83 10.02 2.13 3.47
N SER A 84 9.67 3.31 2.97
CA SER A 84 8.37 3.54 2.32
C SER A 84 8.28 2.79 1.01
N SER A 85 7.12 2.17 0.78
CA SER A 85 6.84 1.49 -0.47
C SER A 85 5.32 1.38 -0.70
N PRO A 86 4.85 1.36 -1.96
CA PRO A 86 3.42 1.28 -2.27
C PRO A 86 2.78 -0.06 -1.88
N ARG A 87 3.59 -1.11 -1.63
CA ARG A 87 3.13 -2.46 -1.32
C ARG A 87 3.72 -2.95 -0.01
N PRO A 88 2.94 -3.63 0.87
CA PRO A 88 3.51 -4.38 1.98
C PRO A 88 4.47 -5.49 1.47
N HIS A 89 5.66 -5.54 2.05
CA HIS A 89 6.69 -6.53 1.76
C HIS A 89 6.75 -7.48 2.95
N ARG A 90 6.89 -8.77 2.68
CA ARG A 90 7.08 -9.77 3.72
C ARG A 90 8.50 -9.68 4.27
N ALA A 91 8.65 -9.32 5.53
CA ALA A 91 9.94 -9.45 6.22
C ALA A 91 10.27 -10.94 6.40
N ALA A 92 11.55 -11.28 6.33
CA ALA A 92 12.01 -12.58 6.79
C ALA A 92 11.76 -12.71 8.29
N SER A 93 11.30 -13.88 8.75
CA SER A 93 11.17 -14.11 10.19
C SER A 93 12.55 -14.14 10.85
N PRO A 94 12.69 -13.83 12.16
CA PRO A 94 13.97 -13.90 12.85
C PRO A 94 14.63 -15.30 12.74
N LEU A 95 13.81 -16.36 12.73
CA LEU A 95 14.26 -17.73 12.53
C LEU A 95 14.76 -17.97 11.09
N GLU A 96 14.07 -17.45 10.08
CA GLU A 96 14.51 -17.51 8.68
C GLU A 96 15.85 -16.78 8.49
N LEU A 97 16.01 -15.62 9.12
CA LEU A 97 17.27 -14.88 9.09
C LEU A 97 18.40 -15.67 9.74
N LEU A 98 18.17 -16.23 10.92
CA LEU A 98 19.15 -17.06 11.64
C LEU A 98 19.55 -18.27 10.79
N LEU A 99 18.59 -19.00 10.22
CA LEU A 99 18.83 -20.14 9.35
C LEU A 99 19.59 -19.75 8.07
N GLY A 100 19.27 -18.59 7.48
CA GLY A 100 19.99 -18.05 6.33
C GLY A 100 21.43 -17.66 6.66
N SER A 101 21.67 -17.07 7.83
CA SER A 101 23.00 -16.75 8.33
C SER A 101 23.82 -18.02 8.61
N VAL A 102 23.20 -19.03 9.22
CA VAL A 102 23.82 -20.36 9.45
C VAL A 102 24.21 -21.00 8.13
N LYS A 103 23.35 -21.00 7.11
CA LYS A 103 23.67 -21.51 5.76
C LYS A 103 24.83 -20.77 5.11
N LEU A 104 24.95 -19.46 5.32
CA LEU A 104 26.02 -18.64 4.76
C LEU A 104 27.38 -18.88 5.44
N ILE A 105 27.36 -19.36 6.70
CA ILE A 105 28.57 -19.68 7.48
C ILE A 105 29.01 -21.13 7.27
N LEU A 106 28.07 -22.09 7.16
CA LEU A 106 28.36 -23.54 7.12
C LEU A 106 28.53 -24.13 5.71
N VAL A 107 28.02 -23.49 4.65
CA VAL A 107 28.06 -24.06 3.30
C VAL A 107 29.27 -23.49 2.53
N PRO A 108 30.23 -24.34 2.09
CA PRO A 108 31.35 -23.92 1.27
C PRO A 108 30.86 -23.32 -0.06
N ILE A 109 31.52 -22.25 -0.51
CA ILE A 109 31.17 -21.55 -1.75
C ILE A 109 31.50 -22.46 -2.94
N SER A 110 30.52 -23.22 -3.44
CA SER A 110 30.61 -23.90 -4.73
C SER A 110 30.20 -22.93 -5.85
N SER A 111 31.01 -22.85 -6.90
CA SER A 111 30.97 -21.81 -7.95
C SER A 111 29.75 -21.82 -8.89
N SER A 112 28.78 -22.71 -8.73
CA SER A 112 27.74 -22.94 -9.75
C SER A 112 26.29 -22.63 -9.34
N GLN A 113 25.99 -22.35 -8.06
CA GLN A 113 24.64 -21.94 -7.64
C GLN A 113 24.66 -20.85 -6.56
N PRO A 114 23.79 -19.83 -6.65
CA PRO A 114 23.67 -18.84 -5.58
C PRO A 114 23.14 -19.52 -4.30
N LEU A 115 23.93 -19.47 -3.21
CA LEU A 115 23.60 -20.09 -1.91
C LEU A 115 22.23 -19.68 -1.34
N LEU A 116 21.73 -18.49 -1.70
CA LEU A 116 20.45 -17.97 -1.24
C LEU A 116 19.56 -17.58 -2.43
N SER A 117 18.29 -17.99 -2.35
CA SER A 117 17.24 -17.56 -3.28
C SER A 117 17.16 -16.04 -3.35
N SER A 118 16.91 -15.51 -4.55
CA SER A 118 16.69 -14.08 -4.80
C SER A 118 15.58 -13.51 -3.92
N ASP A 119 14.53 -14.28 -3.68
CA ASP A 119 13.42 -13.92 -2.80
C ASP A 119 13.85 -13.81 -1.33
N PHE A 120 14.67 -14.74 -0.83
CA PHE A 120 15.21 -14.64 0.52
C PHE A 120 16.09 -13.40 0.69
N ARG A 121 16.95 -13.10 -0.29
CA ARG A 121 17.79 -11.90 -0.26
C ARG A 121 16.97 -10.62 -0.20
N LEU A 122 15.87 -10.56 -0.94
CA LEU A 122 14.93 -9.44 -0.89
C LEU A 122 14.29 -9.31 0.50
N ARG A 123 13.76 -10.41 1.06
CA ARG A 123 13.12 -10.43 2.38
C ARG A 123 14.10 -10.09 3.52
N ALA A 124 15.33 -10.58 3.44
CA ALA A 124 16.39 -10.26 4.39
C ALA A 124 16.77 -8.77 4.34
N ARG A 125 16.87 -8.20 3.12
CA ARG A 125 17.13 -6.77 2.93
C ARG A 125 16.01 -5.91 3.50
N VAL A 126 14.75 -6.29 3.27
CA VAL A 126 13.58 -5.60 3.85
C VAL A 126 13.62 -5.65 5.38
N SER A 127 13.93 -6.81 5.95
CA SER A 127 14.06 -6.93 7.41
C SER A 127 15.19 -6.07 7.97
N LEU A 128 16.34 -6.04 7.30
CA LEU A 128 17.46 -5.17 7.69
C LEU A 128 17.06 -3.69 7.64
N SER A 129 16.32 -3.27 6.61
CA SER A 129 15.80 -1.90 6.51
C SER A 129 14.88 -1.54 7.68
N TYR A 130 14.04 -2.48 8.17
CA TYR A 130 13.22 -2.23 9.36
C TYR A 130 14.04 -2.12 10.64
N VAL A 131 15.02 -3.00 10.84
CA VAL A 131 15.93 -2.91 12.00
C VAL A 131 16.70 -1.61 11.98
N LEU A 132 17.25 -1.22 10.82
CA LEU A 132 17.96 0.03 10.64
C LEU A 132 17.04 1.23 10.90
N PHE A 133 15.79 1.21 10.41
CA PHE A 133 14.82 2.26 10.68
C PHE A 133 14.54 2.42 12.17
N VAL A 134 14.37 1.31 12.90
CA VAL A 134 14.16 1.32 14.35
C VAL A 134 15.37 1.92 15.07
N ALA A 135 16.59 1.48 14.74
CA ALA A 135 17.81 2.01 15.33
C ALA A 135 17.99 3.51 15.04
N VAL A 136 17.79 3.92 13.79
CA VAL A 136 17.89 5.32 13.36
C VAL A 136 16.84 6.19 14.04
N SER A 137 15.61 5.71 14.18
CA SER A 137 14.54 6.42 14.88
C SER A 137 14.87 6.61 16.36
N ALA A 138 15.45 5.60 17.01
CA ALA A 138 15.90 5.69 18.40
C ALA A 138 16.99 6.76 18.59
N VAL A 139 18.00 6.78 17.72
CA VAL A 139 19.06 7.81 17.74
C VAL A 139 18.49 9.19 17.43
N SER A 140 17.62 9.30 16.41
CA SER A 140 16.97 10.56 16.02
C SER A 140 16.17 11.16 17.18
N THR A 141 15.36 10.35 17.87
CA THR A 141 14.58 10.81 19.03
C THR A 141 15.48 11.24 20.17
N SER A 142 16.55 10.49 20.44
CA SER A 142 17.54 10.83 21.47
C SER A 142 18.13 12.22 21.24
N LEU A 143 18.60 12.49 20.02
CA LEU A 143 19.15 13.79 19.61
C LEU A 143 18.10 14.92 19.62
N SER A 144 16.88 14.62 19.18
CA SER A 144 15.76 15.58 19.23
C SER A 144 15.37 15.95 20.66
N MET A 145 15.31 14.97 21.56
CA MET A 145 14.95 15.17 22.97
C MET A 145 16.02 15.99 23.71
N ILE A 146 17.29 15.67 23.47
CA ILE A 146 18.41 16.46 24.03
C ILE A 146 18.33 17.90 23.52
N SER A 147 18.21 18.12 22.21
CA SER A 147 18.17 19.48 21.65
C SER A 147 16.97 20.32 22.15
N LEU A 148 15.80 19.69 22.32
CA LEU A 148 14.60 20.36 22.82
C LEU A 148 14.63 20.64 24.33
N CYS A 149 15.03 19.66 25.15
CA CYS A 149 14.81 19.75 26.60
C CYS A 149 16.05 20.17 27.39
N TRP A 150 17.24 20.16 26.79
CA TRP A 150 18.51 20.45 27.49
C TRP A 150 18.57 21.83 28.16
N SER A 151 17.88 22.83 27.61
CA SER A 151 17.92 24.21 28.12
C SER A 151 16.99 24.46 29.30
N CYS A 152 16.19 23.48 29.72
CA CYS A 152 15.22 23.68 30.79
C CYS A 152 15.90 23.59 32.16
N GLY A 153 15.62 24.58 33.02
CA GLY A 153 16.30 24.75 34.32
C GLY A 153 16.00 23.63 35.32
N ALA A 154 15.02 22.78 35.05
CA ALA A 154 14.73 21.59 35.86
C ALA A 154 15.93 20.63 35.99
N PHE A 155 16.87 20.68 35.03
CA PHE A 155 18.03 19.80 35.01
C PHE A 155 19.33 20.45 35.53
N ASP A 156 19.31 21.73 35.92
CA ASP A 156 20.50 22.48 36.36
C ASP A 156 21.08 21.99 37.70
N GLN A 157 20.30 21.25 38.50
CA GLN A 157 20.72 20.73 39.81
C GLN A 157 21.48 19.41 39.76
N VAL A 158 21.50 18.73 38.60
CA VAL A 158 22.29 17.50 38.42
C VAL A 158 23.75 17.93 38.23
N LYS A 159 24.60 17.62 39.24
CA LYS A 159 26.01 18.09 39.35
C LYS A 159 26.89 17.88 38.10
N THR A 160 26.50 17.01 37.17
CA THR A 160 27.28 16.73 35.96
C THR A 160 26.40 16.81 34.71
N ARG A 161 26.69 17.80 33.83
CA ARG A 161 26.05 17.95 32.51
C ARG A 161 25.93 16.62 31.73
N ARG A 162 26.95 15.76 31.79
CA ARG A 162 26.93 14.44 31.13
C ARG A 162 25.76 13.55 31.58
N LEU A 163 25.38 13.59 32.86
CA LEU A 163 24.32 12.74 33.39
C LEU A 163 22.94 13.17 32.88
N VAL A 164 22.72 14.48 32.72
CA VAL A 164 21.50 15.03 32.11
C VAL A 164 21.38 14.62 30.64
N ILE A 165 22.48 14.70 29.87
CA ILE A 165 22.51 14.26 28.47
C ILE A 165 22.19 12.76 28.41
N GLY A 166 22.82 11.97 29.27
CA GLY A 166 22.60 10.53 29.35
C GLY A 166 21.15 10.18 29.66
N LYS A 167 20.53 10.84 30.64
CA LYS A 167 19.13 10.60 31.06
C LYS A 167 18.14 10.98 29.95
N LEU A 168 18.22 12.19 29.41
CA LEU A 168 17.35 12.65 28.31
C LEU A 168 17.55 11.80 27.05
N GLY A 169 18.81 11.49 26.74
CA GLY A 169 19.18 10.67 25.59
C GLY A 169 18.62 9.25 25.70
N PHE A 170 18.69 8.64 26.89
CA PHE A 170 18.14 7.32 27.16
C PHE A 170 16.62 7.29 27.07
N TRP A 171 15.92 8.27 27.65
CA TRP A 171 14.48 8.41 27.51
C TRP A 171 14.05 8.59 26.04
N GLY A 172 14.78 9.43 25.30
CA GLY A 172 14.55 9.60 23.87
C GLY A 172 14.77 8.30 23.09
N LEU A 173 15.81 7.52 23.42
CA LEU A 173 16.09 6.23 22.78
C LEU A 173 14.91 5.25 22.97
N GLN A 174 14.40 5.12 24.19
CA GLN A 174 13.24 4.26 24.48
C GLN A 174 11.99 4.68 23.69
N LEU A 175 11.70 5.98 23.68
CA LEU A 175 10.54 6.52 22.98
C LEU A 175 10.64 6.28 21.46
N GLY A 176 11.82 6.50 20.88
CA GLY A 176 12.07 6.27 19.46
C GLY A 176 11.96 4.80 19.07
N MET A 177 12.47 3.89 19.90
CA MET A 177 12.31 2.44 19.74
C MET A 177 10.83 2.05 19.75
N PHE A 178 10.08 2.50 20.78
CA PHE A 178 8.65 2.23 20.92
C PHE A 178 7.87 2.71 19.69
N TYR A 179 8.06 3.97 19.29
CA TYR A 179 7.39 4.55 18.13
C TYR A 179 7.71 3.77 16.86
N ALA A 180 8.97 3.48 16.59
CA ALA A 180 9.39 2.83 15.34
C ALA A 180 8.90 1.38 15.24
N VAL A 181 8.94 0.63 16.36
CA VAL A 181 8.36 -0.73 16.41
C VAL A 181 6.86 -0.67 16.18
N HIS A 182 6.15 0.26 16.83
CA HIS A 182 4.72 0.48 16.59
C HIS A 182 4.44 0.84 15.13
N TYR A 183 5.27 1.69 14.52
CA TYR A 183 5.16 2.14 13.14
C TYR A 183 5.30 0.98 12.13
N VAL A 184 6.30 0.12 12.32
CA VAL A 184 6.54 -1.07 11.50
C VAL A 184 5.43 -2.10 11.72
N TYR A 185 5.04 -2.36 12.98
CA TYR A 185 3.98 -3.30 13.32
C TYR A 185 2.64 -2.94 12.67
N LYS A 186 2.30 -1.63 12.67
CA LYS A 186 1.09 -1.12 12.02
C LYS A 186 1.23 -0.94 10.50
N LYS A 187 2.36 -1.36 9.90
CA LYS A 187 2.66 -1.24 8.45
C LYS A 187 2.45 0.17 7.90
N ARG A 188 2.76 1.20 8.69
CA ARG A 188 2.49 2.60 8.34
C ARG A 188 3.39 3.16 7.24
N TRP A 189 4.47 2.46 6.94
CA TRP A 189 5.36 2.78 5.83
C TRP A 189 4.71 2.54 4.45
N VAL A 190 3.59 1.79 4.38
CA VAL A 190 2.90 1.54 3.11
C VAL A 190 2.26 2.83 2.62
N LEU A 191 2.58 3.23 1.38
CA LEU A 191 2.01 4.42 0.76
C LEU A 191 0.54 4.16 0.36
N GLN A 192 -0.35 5.01 0.88
CA GLN A 192 -1.79 4.93 0.65
C GLN A 192 -2.19 6.05 -0.29
N PHE A 193 -2.54 5.69 -1.52
CA PHE A 193 -2.95 6.67 -2.51
C PHE A 193 -4.39 7.10 -2.23
N PRO A 194 -4.63 8.41 -2.04
CA PRO A 194 -5.98 8.89 -1.78
C PRO A 194 -6.85 8.69 -3.02
N ILE A 195 -8.07 8.19 -2.81
CA ILE A 195 -9.07 8.00 -3.86
C ILE A 195 -9.33 9.32 -4.60
N ILE A 196 -9.39 10.43 -3.85
CA ILE A 196 -9.59 11.77 -4.39
C ILE A 196 -8.26 12.52 -4.38
N GLN A 197 -7.75 12.84 -5.56
CA GLN A 197 -6.57 13.68 -5.73
C GLN A 197 -6.94 15.15 -5.46
N ARG A 198 -6.34 15.74 -4.42
CA ARG A 198 -6.52 17.15 -4.04
C ARG A 198 -5.19 17.90 -4.08
N PRO A 199 -5.20 19.24 -4.21
CA PRO A 199 -3.97 20.01 -4.10
C PRO A 199 -3.25 19.72 -2.77
N PRO A 200 -1.89 19.64 -2.77
CA PRO A 200 -1.12 19.14 -1.62
C PRO A 200 -1.40 19.87 -0.31
N PHE A 201 -1.61 21.19 -0.36
CA PHE A 201 -1.91 21.99 0.83
C PHE A 201 -3.20 21.54 1.52
N PHE A 202 -4.28 21.32 0.77
CA PHE A 202 -5.56 20.88 1.34
C PHE A 202 -5.46 19.44 1.86
N SER A 203 -4.78 18.56 1.14
CA SER A 203 -4.52 17.18 1.59
C SER A 203 -3.72 17.16 2.90
N PHE A 204 -2.69 18.01 3.01
CA PHE A 204 -1.90 18.14 4.22
C PHE A 204 -2.72 18.69 5.39
N LYS A 205 -3.43 19.80 5.17
CA LYS A 205 -4.29 20.46 6.17
C LYS A 205 -5.32 19.49 6.78
N MET A 206 -5.96 18.66 5.97
CA MET A 206 -6.98 17.71 6.44
C MET A 206 -6.43 16.62 7.37
N GLY A 207 -5.14 16.28 7.27
CA GLY A 207 -4.52 15.28 8.15
C GLY A 207 -3.95 15.85 9.45
N LEU A 208 -3.90 17.19 9.60
CA LEU A 208 -3.31 17.83 10.77
C LEU A 208 -3.97 17.41 12.09
N PRO A 209 -5.32 17.41 12.24
CA PRO A 209 -5.94 17.02 13.50
C PRO A 209 -5.67 15.55 13.86
N LEU A 210 -5.65 14.67 12.85
CA LEU A 210 -5.33 13.26 13.04
C LEU A 210 -3.88 13.05 13.46
N ALA A 211 -2.94 13.80 12.89
CA ALA A 211 -1.53 13.77 13.27
C ALA A 211 -1.34 14.24 14.72
N VAL A 212 -1.98 15.34 15.12
CA VAL A 212 -1.95 15.85 16.50
C VAL A 212 -2.55 14.83 17.47
N GLY A 213 -3.72 14.27 17.16
CA GLY A 213 -4.37 13.26 18.00
C GLY A 213 -3.54 11.99 18.15
N LYS A 214 -2.88 11.52 17.08
CA LYS A 214 -1.93 10.40 17.14
C LYS A 214 -0.70 10.75 17.96
N ALA A 215 -0.15 11.95 17.81
CA ALA A 215 1.01 12.39 18.56
C ALA A 215 0.73 12.43 20.06
N LEU A 216 -0.43 12.97 20.47
CA LEU A 216 -0.88 12.95 21.87
C LEU A 216 -1.04 11.53 22.41
N LYS A 217 -1.67 10.63 21.63
CA LYS A 217 -1.87 9.24 22.05
C LYS A 217 -0.54 8.50 22.19
N LEU A 218 0.35 8.63 21.22
CA LEU A 218 1.64 7.95 21.21
C LEU A 218 2.60 8.54 22.26
N SER A 219 2.54 9.85 22.54
CA SER A 219 3.31 10.45 23.63
C SER A 219 2.81 9.98 25.00
N ALA A 220 1.49 9.86 25.20
CA ALA A 220 0.93 9.33 26.44
C ALA A 220 1.32 7.86 26.69
N VAL A 221 1.18 7.00 25.67
CA VAL A 221 1.59 5.59 25.80
C VAL A 221 3.11 5.46 25.94
N GLY A 222 3.88 6.22 25.16
CA GLY A 222 5.33 6.26 25.23
C GLY A 222 5.82 6.73 26.61
N TYR A 223 5.16 7.71 27.21
CA TYR A 223 5.44 8.17 28.57
C TYR A 223 5.26 7.07 29.61
N VAL A 224 4.13 6.36 29.59
CA VAL A 224 3.86 5.23 30.49
C VAL A 224 4.90 4.12 30.29
N PHE A 225 5.22 3.80 29.03
CA PHE A 225 6.24 2.80 28.70
C PHE A 225 7.64 3.19 29.21
N SER A 226 8.04 4.45 29.03
CA SER A 226 9.30 4.97 29.56
C SER A 226 9.33 4.97 31.10
N ALA A 227 8.22 5.26 31.78
CA ALA A 227 8.12 5.18 33.23
C ALA A 227 8.29 3.74 33.75
N LEU A 228 7.70 2.74 33.08
CA LEU A 228 7.89 1.33 33.40
C LEU A 228 9.35 0.90 33.23
N LEU A 229 9.99 1.31 32.14
CA LEU A 229 11.39 0.99 31.89
C LEU A 229 12.34 1.75 32.82
N ALA A 230 11.94 2.91 33.35
CA ALA A 230 12.73 3.69 34.30
C ALA A 230 13.02 2.91 35.60
N VAL A 231 12.19 1.91 35.95
CA VAL A 231 12.42 1.00 37.08
C VAL A 231 13.74 0.25 36.95
N PHE A 232 14.17 -0.06 35.72
CA PHE A 232 15.40 -0.79 35.45
C PHE A 232 16.65 0.10 35.39
N LEU A 233 16.53 1.42 35.58
CA LEU A 233 17.72 2.29 35.58
C LEU A 233 18.61 2.04 36.81
N PRO A 234 19.94 2.12 36.63
CA PRO A 234 20.89 2.14 37.73
C PRO A 234 20.54 3.24 38.75
N TYR A 235 20.82 2.99 40.03
CA TYR A 235 20.54 3.91 41.13
C TYR A 235 21.14 5.31 40.92
N GLU A 236 22.27 5.40 40.20
CA GLU A 236 22.95 6.65 39.83
C GLU A 236 22.07 7.61 39.01
N PHE A 237 21.13 7.09 38.23
CA PHE A 237 20.17 7.89 37.45
C PHE A 237 18.86 8.16 38.21
N LYS A 238 18.65 7.49 39.36
CA LYS A 238 17.46 7.61 40.22
C LYS A 238 17.64 8.61 41.36
N GLY A 239 18.67 9.47 41.29
CA GLY A 239 19.08 10.37 42.38
C GLY A 239 17.91 10.99 43.16
N GLN A 240 18.08 11.16 44.47
CA GLN A 240 17.06 11.73 45.35
C GLN A 240 16.76 13.20 44.95
N LEU A 241 15.72 13.39 44.15
CA LEU A 241 15.21 14.71 43.76
C LEU A 241 14.00 15.07 44.64
N PRO A 242 13.85 16.35 45.02
CA PRO A 242 12.63 16.82 45.66
C PRO A 242 11.44 16.62 44.71
N VAL A 243 10.28 16.27 45.26
CA VAL A 243 9.07 15.85 44.51
C VAL A 243 8.68 16.87 43.43
N GLY A 244 8.80 18.17 43.70
CA GLY A 244 8.49 19.23 42.73
C GLY A 244 9.40 19.23 41.49
N ASN A 245 10.70 18.97 41.66
CA ASN A 245 11.64 18.88 40.53
C ASN A 245 11.38 17.63 39.71
N PHE A 246 11.05 16.50 40.36
CA PHE A 246 10.66 15.28 39.66
C PHE A 246 9.42 15.51 38.78
N ILE A 247 8.36 16.13 39.31
CA ILE A 247 7.15 16.46 38.54
C ILE A 247 7.50 17.36 37.34
N THR A 248 8.35 18.36 37.54
CA THR A 248 8.79 19.28 36.48
C THR A 248 9.56 18.55 35.38
N GLU A 249 10.48 17.66 35.73
CA GLU A 249 11.19 16.81 34.75
C GLU A 249 10.22 15.96 33.92
N GLN A 250 9.19 15.36 34.56
CA GLN A 250 8.19 14.54 33.88
C GLN A 250 7.35 15.36 32.90
N ILE A 251 6.95 16.58 33.28
CA ILE A 251 6.20 17.50 32.40
C ILE A 251 7.05 17.88 31.18
N ILE A 252 8.31 18.25 31.40
CA ILE A 252 9.23 18.60 30.29
C ILE A 252 9.44 17.40 29.36
N PHE A 253 9.63 16.20 29.93
CA PHE A 253 9.78 14.98 29.15
C PHE A 253 8.53 14.69 28.31
N TYR A 254 7.34 14.84 28.87
CA TYR A 254 6.08 14.64 28.15
C TYR A 254 5.91 15.67 27.02
N ILE A 255 6.18 16.96 27.28
CA ILE A 255 6.16 18.02 26.27
C ILE A 255 7.15 17.72 25.14
N GLY A 256 8.40 17.40 25.47
CA GLY A 256 9.42 17.04 24.50
C GLY A 256 8.99 15.83 23.65
N SER A 257 8.50 14.77 24.30
CA SER A 257 8.01 13.56 23.63
C SER A 257 6.89 13.88 22.64
N PHE A 258 5.91 14.70 23.06
CA PHE A 258 4.83 15.15 22.20
C PHE A 258 5.35 15.92 20.98
N VAL A 259 6.26 16.87 21.18
CA VAL A 259 6.82 17.69 20.09
C VAL A 259 7.57 16.84 19.06
N VAL A 260 8.42 15.91 19.51
CA VAL A 260 9.16 15.02 18.60
C VAL A 260 8.22 14.12 17.81
N ILE A 261 7.27 13.47 18.49
CA ILE A 261 6.29 12.59 17.84
C ILE A 261 5.40 13.40 16.89
N LEU A 262 5.00 14.63 17.25
CA LEU A 262 4.23 15.50 16.37
C LEU A 262 5.01 15.79 15.08
N CYS A 263 6.28 16.17 15.17
CA CYS A 263 7.13 16.36 14.00
C CYS A 263 7.17 15.10 13.12
N TRP A 264 7.29 13.91 13.71
CA TRP A 264 7.31 12.66 12.98
C TRP A 264 5.98 12.28 12.33
N GLU A 265 4.86 12.45 13.03
CA GLU A 265 3.52 12.20 12.52
C GLU A 265 3.17 13.14 11.36
N LEU A 266 3.57 14.41 11.47
CA LEU A 266 3.41 15.38 10.41
C LEU A 266 4.35 15.08 9.23
N SER A 267 5.60 14.69 9.47
CA SER A 267 6.51 14.22 8.41
C SER A 267 5.94 13.00 7.69
N HIS A 268 5.37 12.03 8.42
CA HIS A 268 4.70 10.87 7.84
C HIS A 268 3.51 11.29 6.96
N HIS A 269 2.65 12.20 7.43
CA HIS A 269 1.51 12.68 6.65
C HIS A 269 1.96 13.45 5.41
N LEU A 270 2.93 14.34 5.54
CA LEU A 270 3.51 15.10 4.43
C LEU A 270 4.15 14.15 3.39
N HIS A 271 4.86 13.13 3.87
CA HIS A 271 5.47 12.10 3.03
C HIS A 271 4.41 11.36 2.22
N GLN A 272 3.30 10.93 2.84
CA GLN A 272 2.17 10.33 2.13
C GLN A 272 1.64 11.30 1.06
N VAL A 273 1.28 12.53 1.43
CA VAL A 273 0.69 13.52 0.52
C VAL A 273 1.57 13.81 -0.70
N LEU A 274 2.88 13.98 -0.53
CA LEU A 274 3.78 14.35 -1.62
C LEU A 274 4.14 13.16 -2.51
N HIS A 275 4.34 11.97 -1.93
CA HIS A 275 4.72 10.80 -2.71
C HIS A 275 3.53 10.14 -3.40
N THR A 276 2.28 10.33 -2.93
CA THR A 276 1.08 9.76 -3.55
C THR A 276 0.30 10.74 -4.45
N LYS A 277 0.84 11.94 -4.69
CA LYS A 277 0.27 12.93 -5.61
C LYS A 277 0.32 12.42 -7.06
N ARG A 278 -0.73 12.63 -7.85
CA ARG A 278 -0.70 12.41 -9.31
C ARG A 278 0.51 13.09 -9.95
N SER A 279 1.27 12.33 -10.76
CA SER A 279 2.28 12.86 -11.69
C SER A 279 1.69 12.79 -13.09
N VAL A 280 1.76 13.87 -13.87
CA VAL A 280 1.32 13.81 -15.27
C VAL A 280 2.48 13.31 -16.11
N PHE A 281 2.36 12.10 -16.65
CA PHE A 281 3.34 11.51 -17.58
C PHE A 281 2.91 11.83 -19.01
N ALA A 282 3.03 13.11 -19.38
CA ALA A 282 2.75 13.58 -20.72
C ALA A 282 3.67 14.76 -21.06
N PRO A 283 4.03 14.92 -22.35
CA PRO A 283 4.70 16.11 -22.81
C PRO A 283 3.81 17.36 -22.63
N PRO A 284 4.41 18.57 -22.53
CA PRO A 284 3.64 19.80 -22.41
C PRO A 284 2.73 20.00 -23.62
N LYS A 285 1.50 20.45 -23.38
CA LYS A 285 0.52 20.71 -24.44
C LYS A 285 1.10 21.72 -25.44
N GLY A 286 0.95 21.45 -26.73
CA GLY A 286 1.48 22.27 -27.82
C GLY A 286 2.95 22.03 -28.17
N SER A 287 3.60 21.03 -27.57
CA SER A 287 4.90 20.55 -28.04
C SER A 287 4.75 19.54 -29.17
N ALA A 288 5.74 19.44 -30.05
CA ALA A 288 5.76 18.43 -31.13
C ALA A 288 5.62 16.99 -30.60
N ALA A 289 6.14 16.71 -29.40
CA ALA A 289 5.98 15.43 -28.74
C ALA A 289 4.54 15.15 -28.30
N ALA A 290 3.75 16.18 -27.96
CA ALA A 290 2.34 16.03 -27.61
C ALA A 290 1.45 15.72 -28.81
N GLU A 291 1.87 16.11 -30.01
CA GLU A 291 1.13 15.83 -31.25
C GLU A 291 1.51 14.47 -31.85
N THR A 292 2.79 14.09 -31.75
CA THR A 292 3.31 12.87 -32.39
C THR A 292 3.21 11.65 -31.49
N ASN A 293 3.57 11.75 -30.21
CA ASN A 293 3.66 10.60 -29.29
C ASN A 293 3.32 11.00 -27.83
N PRO A 294 2.07 11.38 -27.53
CA PRO A 294 1.70 11.89 -26.21
C PRO A 294 1.72 10.84 -25.10
N SER A 295 1.63 9.56 -25.44
CA SER A 295 1.52 8.43 -24.51
C SER A 295 2.85 7.79 -24.15
N GLU A 296 3.92 8.07 -24.91
CA GLU A 296 5.20 7.37 -24.79
C GLU A 296 5.86 7.54 -23.41
N PRO A 297 5.88 8.74 -22.78
CA PRO A 297 6.43 8.88 -21.42
C PRO A 297 5.68 8.06 -20.37
N LEU A 298 4.37 7.85 -20.57
CA LEU A 298 3.53 7.03 -19.69
C LEU A 298 3.81 5.55 -19.90
N LEU A 299 3.89 5.10 -21.16
CA LEU A 299 4.20 3.72 -21.50
C LEU A 299 5.60 3.32 -21.06
N ALA A 300 6.60 4.16 -21.28
CA ALA A 300 7.96 3.94 -20.78
C ALA A 300 7.97 3.79 -19.25
N ALA A 301 7.22 4.62 -18.52
CA ALA A 301 7.10 4.50 -17.07
C ALA A 301 6.35 3.24 -16.62
N LEU A 302 5.43 2.69 -17.43
CA LEU A 302 4.69 1.47 -17.11
C LEU A 302 5.48 0.19 -17.43
N GLU A 303 6.18 0.17 -18.57
CA GLU A 303 6.83 -1.02 -19.14
C GLU A 303 8.32 -1.13 -18.76
N GLU A 304 9.06 -0.02 -18.76
CA GLU A 304 10.51 -0.03 -18.56
C GLU A 304 10.92 0.18 -17.10
N SER A 305 10.02 0.68 -16.25
CA SER A 305 10.33 0.93 -14.85
C SER A 305 10.48 -0.37 -14.05
N THR A 306 11.23 -0.27 -12.95
CA THR A 306 11.31 -1.38 -12.00
C THR A 306 9.92 -1.84 -11.55
N PRO A 307 9.61 -3.16 -11.63
CA PRO A 307 8.26 -3.65 -11.37
C PRO A 307 7.87 -3.40 -9.92
N LYS A 308 6.63 -2.96 -9.71
CA LYS A 308 6.04 -2.60 -8.40
C LYS A 308 6.77 -1.45 -7.70
N SER A 309 7.52 -0.64 -8.43
CA SER A 309 8.14 0.58 -7.91
C SER A 309 7.13 1.69 -7.68
N LEU A 310 7.52 2.70 -6.89
CA LEU A 310 6.71 3.91 -6.71
C LEU A 310 6.44 4.62 -8.04
N LEU A 311 7.41 4.62 -8.96
CA LEU A 311 7.26 5.24 -10.28
C LEU A 311 6.15 4.55 -11.09
N GLN A 312 6.17 3.21 -11.11
CA GLN A 312 5.16 2.43 -11.82
C GLN A 312 3.76 2.68 -11.24
N TYR A 313 3.63 2.70 -9.91
CA TYR A 313 2.36 3.03 -9.24
C TYR A 313 1.87 4.45 -9.57
N LEU A 314 2.76 5.43 -9.69
CA LEU A 314 2.41 6.77 -10.12
C LEU A 314 1.92 6.81 -11.57
N ALA A 315 2.53 6.00 -12.45
CA ALA A 315 2.11 5.88 -13.85
C ALA A 315 0.72 5.26 -13.95
N TYR A 316 0.45 4.16 -13.21
CA TYR A 316 -0.90 3.58 -13.13
C TYR A 316 -1.94 4.56 -12.59
N LEU A 317 -1.59 5.35 -11.56
CA LEU A 317 -2.49 6.38 -11.05
C LEU A 317 -2.80 7.45 -12.11
N ASP A 318 -1.79 7.94 -12.85
CA ASP A 318 -2.02 8.92 -13.91
C ASP A 318 -2.87 8.36 -15.04
N LEU A 319 -2.62 7.10 -15.43
CA LEU A 319 -3.40 6.40 -16.43
C LEU A 319 -4.86 6.24 -15.97
N CYS A 320 -5.10 5.81 -14.72
CA CYS A 320 -6.44 5.71 -14.14
C CYS A 320 -7.16 7.06 -14.20
N MET A 321 -6.49 8.14 -13.79
CA MET A 321 -7.06 9.47 -13.82
C MET A 321 -7.35 9.94 -15.25
N ALA A 322 -6.48 9.66 -16.23
CA ALA A 322 -6.69 10.04 -17.63
C ALA A 322 -7.86 9.26 -18.29
N CYS A 323 -8.04 7.99 -17.90
CA CYS A 323 -9.09 7.12 -18.44
C CYS A 323 -10.46 7.42 -17.84
N GLU A 324 -10.55 7.65 -16.54
CA GLU A 324 -11.84 7.82 -15.85
C GLU A 324 -12.36 9.26 -15.85
N SER A 325 -11.45 10.24 -15.84
CA SER A 325 -11.84 11.64 -15.68
C SER A 325 -11.87 12.36 -17.03
N ASN A 326 -12.70 13.39 -17.11
CA ASN A 326 -12.72 14.30 -18.27
C ASN A 326 -11.61 15.36 -18.23
N VAL A 327 -10.57 15.17 -17.40
CA VAL A 327 -9.52 16.17 -17.18
C VAL A 327 -8.53 16.24 -18.35
N ASP A 328 -8.38 15.15 -19.13
CA ASP A 328 -7.44 15.09 -20.27
C ASP A 328 -7.99 14.25 -21.45
N PRO A 329 -9.11 14.64 -22.09
CA PRO A 329 -9.73 13.85 -23.16
C PRO A 329 -8.81 13.67 -24.37
N TRP A 330 -7.96 14.66 -24.66
CA TRP A 330 -6.97 14.59 -25.74
C TRP A 330 -5.95 13.45 -25.54
N ARG A 331 -5.53 13.17 -24.31
CA ARG A 331 -4.60 12.05 -24.00
C ARG A 331 -5.30 10.71 -24.18
N ARG A 332 -6.57 10.64 -23.74
CA ARG A 332 -7.37 9.42 -23.87
C ARG A 332 -7.67 9.11 -25.33
N ALA A 333 -8.03 10.11 -26.12
CA ALA A 333 -8.21 9.96 -27.56
C ALA A 333 -6.93 9.47 -28.26
N ALA A 334 -5.76 9.92 -27.81
CA ALA A 334 -4.48 9.47 -28.35
C ALA A 334 -4.14 8.00 -28.05
N PHE A 335 -4.87 7.33 -27.15
CA PHE A 335 -4.73 5.87 -27.00
C PHE A 335 -5.33 5.12 -28.18
N PHE A 336 -6.36 5.68 -28.82
CA PHE A 336 -7.02 5.14 -30.01
C PHE A 336 -6.38 5.69 -31.30
N GLU A 337 -5.06 5.65 -31.36
CA GLU A 337 -4.32 6.00 -32.57
C GLU A 337 -4.57 4.99 -33.71
N GLU A 338 -4.32 5.39 -34.95
CA GLU A 338 -4.62 4.60 -36.16
C GLU A 338 -3.97 3.21 -36.17
N SER A 339 -2.75 3.07 -35.64
CA SER A 339 -2.05 1.77 -35.55
C SER A 339 -2.72 0.82 -34.55
N GLY A 340 -3.41 1.37 -33.55
CA GLY A 340 -3.97 0.66 -32.40
C GLY A 340 -2.96 0.02 -31.45
N GLU A 341 -1.64 0.24 -31.65
CA GLU A 341 -0.58 -0.34 -30.83
C GLU A 341 -0.62 0.21 -29.40
N THR A 342 -0.76 1.53 -29.23
CA THR A 342 -0.87 2.16 -27.91
C THR A 342 -2.01 1.57 -27.09
N TYR A 343 -3.21 1.44 -27.66
CA TYR A 343 -4.36 0.84 -26.96
C TYR A 343 -4.06 -0.60 -26.50
N LYS A 344 -3.52 -1.44 -27.39
CA LYS A 344 -3.18 -2.84 -27.06
C LYS A 344 -2.16 -2.94 -25.94
N ARG A 345 -1.11 -2.10 -25.98
CA ARG A 345 -0.08 -2.01 -24.92
C ARG A 345 -0.70 -1.63 -23.58
N VAL A 346 -1.51 -0.57 -23.54
CA VAL A 346 -2.18 -0.10 -22.32
C VAL A 346 -3.09 -1.18 -21.72
N ILE A 347 -3.92 -1.82 -22.54
CA ILE A 347 -4.81 -2.90 -22.08
C ILE A 347 -3.99 -4.10 -21.57
N SER A 348 -2.95 -4.52 -22.28
CA SER A 348 -2.07 -5.63 -21.88
C SER A 348 -1.40 -5.38 -20.53
N VAL A 349 -0.84 -4.18 -20.34
CA VAL A 349 -0.20 -3.75 -19.09
C VAL A 349 -1.19 -3.77 -17.92
N CYS A 350 -2.45 -3.35 -18.15
CA CYS A 350 -3.46 -3.31 -17.09
C CYS A 350 -4.12 -4.67 -16.83
N LEU A 351 -4.28 -5.53 -17.83
CA LEU A 351 -4.84 -6.86 -17.63
C LEU A 351 -3.86 -7.76 -16.89
N THR A 352 -2.56 -7.68 -17.20
CA THR A 352 -1.54 -8.58 -16.62
C THR A 352 -1.62 -8.71 -15.08
N PRO A 353 -1.69 -7.63 -14.27
CA PRO A 353 -1.88 -7.74 -12.82
C PRO A 353 -3.19 -8.43 -12.40
N VAL A 354 -4.29 -8.16 -13.11
CA VAL A 354 -5.62 -8.73 -12.83
C VAL A 354 -5.64 -10.23 -13.17
N GLU A 355 -4.99 -10.62 -14.26
CA GLU A 355 -4.84 -12.02 -14.65
C GLU A 355 -3.99 -12.81 -13.65
N GLN A 356 -2.86 -12.25 -13.23
CA GLN A 356 -1.99 -12.85 -12.21
C GLN A 356 -2.74 -13.02 -10.89
N PHE A 357 -3.50 -12.01 -10.46
CA PHE A 357 -4.35 -12.09 -9.28
C PHE A 357 -5.39 -13.23 -9.39
N THR A 358 -6.06 -13.32 -10.54
CA THR A 358 -7.08 -14.35 -10.79
C THR A 358 -6.49 -15.75 -10.76
N ARG A 359 -5.35 -15.97 -11.43
CA ARG A 359 -4.64 -17.26 -11.44
C ARG A 359 -4.17 -17.66 -10.04
N ASN A 360 -3.55 -16.73 -9.30
CA ASN A 360 -3.05 -17.00 -7.95
C ASN A 360 -4.17 -17.45 -7.00
N ILE A 361 -5.33 -16.80 -7.03
CA ILE A 361 -6.45 -17.20 -6.16
C ILE A 361 -7.09 -18.49 -6.67
N SER A 362 -7.22 -18.67 -7.99
CA SER A 362 -7.73 -19.90 -8.60
C SER A 362 -6.91 -21.12 -8.18
N GLU A 363 -5.58 -21.04 -8.29
CA GLU A 363 -4.66 -22.12 -7.88
C GLU A 363 -4.83 -22.47 -6.40
N VAL A 364 -5.01 -21.47 -5.53
CA VAL A 364 -5.24 -21.72 -4.09
C VAL A 364 -6.61 -22.35 -3.84
N LEU A 365 -7.62 -21.98 -4.62
CA LEU A 365 -8.96 -22.54 -4.49
C LEU A 365 -9.04 -23.99 -5.01
N GLU A 366 -8.33 -24.31 -6.10
CA GLU A 366 -8.25 -25.65 -6.68
C GLU A 366 -7.36 -26.60 -5.86
N SER A 367 -6.31 -26.08 -5.21
CA SER A 367 -5.41 -26.87 -4.35
C SER A 367 -5.95 -27.15 -2.94
N SER A 368 -7.11 -26.62 -2.58
CA SER A 368 -7.81 -26.94 -1.34
C SER A 368 -8.54 -28.29 -1.51
N PRO A 369 -8.08 -29.40 -0.89
CA PRO A 369 -8.65 -30.71 -1.14
C PRO A 369 -10.10 -30.77 -0.66
N VAL A 370 -10.98 -31.15 -1.59
CA VAL A 370 -12.34 -31.65 -1.29
C VAL A 370 -12.17 -33.12 -0.90
N ASP A 371 -11.56 -33.40 0.25
CA ASP A 371 -11.48 -34.77 0.76
C ASP A 371 -12.40 -34.99 1.95
N ASN A 372 -13.29 -35.98 1.74
CA ASN A 372 -14.30 -36.50 2.64
C ASN A 372 -13.70 -37.18 3.89
N SER A 373 -13.00 -36.43 4.75
CA SER A 373 -12.59 -36.92 6.07
C SER A 373 -13.21 -36.09 7.20
N LEU A 374 -14.43 -36.53 7.54
CA LEU A 374 -15.05 -36.57 8.87
C LEU A 374 -14.47 -35.63 9.95
N GLN A 375 -15.24 -34.59 10.28
CA GLN A 375 -15.53 -33.98 11.59
C GLN A 375 -14.41 -33.65 12.62
N LEU A 376 -13.17 -34.10 12.47
CA LEU A 376 -12.07 -33.88 13.43
C LEU A 376 -11.14 -32.71 13.05
N SER A 377 -11.18 -32.24 11.79
CA SER A 377 -10.35 -31.13 11.29
C SER A 377 -10.77 -29.75 11.81
N HIS A 378 -11.83 -29.66 12.60
CA HIS A 378 -12.33 -28.41 13.16
C HIS A 378 -11.47 -27.85 14.31
N GLN A 379 -10.57 -28.64 14.91
CA GLN A 379 -9.78 -28.20 16.07
C GLN A 379 -8.29 -27.97 15.80
N LEU A 380 -7.75 -28.40 14.67
CA LEU A 380 -6.34 -28.19 14.30
C LEU A 380 -6.26 -27.60 12.90
N ARG A 381 -6.09 -26.28 12.82
CA ARG A 381 -5.85 -25.59 11.55
C ARG A 381 -4.55 -26.13 10.95
N SER A 382 -4.64 -26.79 9.81
CA SER A 382 -3.48 -27.45 9.21
C SER A 382 -2.46 -26.41 8.72
N PRO A 383 -1.14 -26.71 8.75
CA PRO A 383 -0.11 -25.83 8.20
C PRO A 383 -0.33 -25.47 6.72
N ASN A 384 -0.92 -26.39 5.94
CA ASN A 384 -1.25 -26.15 4.52
C ASN A 384 -2.37 -25.12 4.35
N GLU A 385 -3.40 -25.13 5.19
CA GLU A 385 -4.47 -24.11 5.17
C GLU A 385 -3.93 -22.72 5.57
N GLN A 386 -3.01 -22.65 6.55
CA GLN A 386 -2.36 -21.38 6.92
C GLN A 386 -1.49 -20.83 5.78
N LEU A 387 -0.78 -21.70 5.06
CA LEU A 387 0.01 -21.32 3.90
C LEU A 387 -0.89 -20.82 2.76
N ALA A 388 -1.99 -21.52 2.47
CA ALA A 388 -2.98 -21.11 1.48
C ALA A 388 -3.61 -19.74 1.80
N ASP A 389 -4.03 -19.53 3.05
CA ASP A 389 -4.58 -18.24 3.50
C ASP A 389 -3.53 -17.12 3.43
N SER A 390 -2.25 -17.42 3.67
CA SER A 390 -1.16 -16.45 3.53
C SER A 390 -0.94 -16.04 2.06
N LYS A 391 -1.01 -16.99 1.11
CA LYS A 391 -0.91 -16.71 -0.33
C LYS A 391 -2.07 -15.86 -0.84
N ILE A 392 -3.29 -16.13 -0.35
CA ILE A 392 -4.47 -15.30 -0.66
C ILE A 392 -4.26 -13.88 -0.13
N TYR A 393 -3.85 -13.76 1.13
CA TYR A 393 -3.59 -12.44 1.74
C TYR A 393 -2.52 -11.66 0.96
N GLU A 394 -1.42 -12.31 0.57
CA GLU A 394 -0.35 -11.72 -0.24
C GLU A 394 -0.83 -11.30 -1.65
N SER A 395 -1.82 -11.99 -2.22
CA SER A 395 -2.43 -11.60 -3.51
C SER A 395 -3.21 -10.29 -3.41
N PHE A 396 -3.74 -9.95 -2.24
CA PHE A 396 -4.42 -8.68 -1.96
C PHE A 396 -3.48 -7.55 -1.51
N ASP A 397 -2.16 -7.76 -1.51
CA ASP A 397 -1.20 -6.72 -1.16
C ASP A 397 -1.13 -5.61 -2.24
N ASP A 398 -1.33 -5.96 -3.52
CA ASP A 398 -1.39 -5.04 -4.65
C ASP A 398 -2.82 -4.51 -4.92
N PHE A 399 -3.71 -4.50 -3.91
CA PHE A 399 -5.12 -4.14 -4.07
C PHE A 399 -5.34 -2.77 -4.77
N GLN A 400 -4.54 -1.75 -4.45
CA GLN A 400 -4.65 -0.43 -5.08
C GLN A 400 -4.37 -0.48 -6.59
N LEU A 401 -3.35 -1.24 -6.98
CA LEU A 401 -3.00 -1.44 -8.39
C LEU A 401 -4.11 -2.21 -9.12
N LEU A 402 -4.59 -3.30 -8.53
CA LEU A 402 -5.67 -4.11 -9.10
C LEU A 402 -6.95 -3.30 -9.30
N ALA A 403 -7.29 -2.45 -8.32
CA ALA A 403 -8.42 -1.54 -8.40
C ALA A 403 -8.29 -0.57 -9.58
N TRP A 404 -7.12 0.07 -9.74
CA TRP A 404 -6.90 0.97 -10.88
C TRP A 404 -6.90 0.23 -12.20
N CYS A 405 -6.25 -0.92 -12.30
CA CYS A 405 -6.24 -1.72 -13.53
C CYS A 405 -7.65 -2.09 -13.99
N ALA A 406 -8.50 -2.59 -13.08
CA ALA A 406 -9.90 -2.93 -13.38
C ALA A 406 -10.73 -1.71 -13.81
N ARG A 407 -10.44 -0.53 -13.23
CA ARG A 407 -11.12 0.73 -13.58
C ARG A 407 -10.63 1.28 -14.92
N ILE A 408 -9.32 1.26 -15.17
CA ILE A 408 -8.69 1.68 -16.44
C ILE A 408 -9.27 0.91 -17.61
N VAL A 409 -9.22 -0.43 -17.57
CA VAL A 409 -9.68 -1.25 -18.70
C VAL A 409 -11.16 -1.07 -18.94
N ALA A 410 -11.98 -0.96 -17.89
CA ALA A 410 -13.40 -0.70 -18.03
C ALA A 410 -13.69 0.67 -18.62
N SER A 411 -13.05 1.74 -18.11
CA SER A 411 -13.23 3.08 -18.63
C SER A 411 -12.75 3.22 -20.07
N LEU A 412 -11.61 2.64 -20.44
CA LEU A 412 -11.15 2.65 -21.83
C LEU A 412 -12.09 1.90 -22.76
N THR A 413 -12.59 0.74 -22.35
CA THR A 413 -13.61 0.02 -23.12
C THR A 413 -14.88 0.85 -23.26
N VAL A 414 -15.37 1.51 -22.21
CA VAL A 414 -16.54 2.41 -22.29
C VAL A 414 -16.30 3.58 -23.23
N HIS A 415 -15.14 4.25 -23.11
CA HIS A 415 -14.81 5.40 -23.94
C HIS A 415 -14.57 5.02 -25.41
N SER A 416 -14.16 3.79 -25.72
CA SER A 416 -14.02 3.34 -27.10
C SER A 416 -15.36 3.35 -27.85
N HIS A 417 -16.49 3.25 -27.16
CA HIS A 417 -17.82 3.38 -27.80
C HIS A 417 -18.00 4.72 -28.53
N LYS A 418 -17.37 5.80 -28.06
CA LYS A 418 -17.57 7.16 -28.56
C LYS A 418 -16.30 7.82 -29.11
N GLU A 419 -15.14 7.47 -28.57
CA GLU A 419 -13.88 8.15 -28.83
C GLU A 419 -12.95 7.37 -29.79
N ASP A 420 -13.22 6.08 -30.02
CA ASP A 420 -12.44 5.24 -30.94
C ASP A 420 -12.90 5.41 -32.39
N ARG A 421 -12.30 6.40 -33.06
CA ARG A 421 -12.64 6.74 -34.46
C ARG A 421 -12.30 5.65 -35.46
N PHE A 422 -11.31 4.80 -35.15
CA PHE A 422 -10.80 3.77 -36.05
C PHE A 422 -11.35 2.38 -35.72
N GLY A 423 -12.14 2.24 -34.66
CA GLY A 423 -12.67 0.95 -34.19
C GLY A 423 -11.59 -0.01 -33.68
N VAL A 424 -10.42 0.51 -33.28
CA VAL A 424 -9.27 -0.28 -32.77
C VAL A 424 -9.71 -1.27 -31.70
N ALA A 425 -10.50 -0.82 -30.73
CA ALA A 425 -10.88 -1.60 -29.56
C ALA A 425 -11.78 -2.79 -29.90
N GLN A 426 -12.63 -2.64 -30.91
CA GLN A 426 -13.49 -3.71 -31.41
C GLN A 426 -12.71 -4.68 -32.29
N LEU A 427 -11.84 -4.16 -33.17
CA LEU A 427 -11.06 -4.96 -34.12
C LEU A 427 -9.92 -5.74 -33.46
N SER A 428 -9.38 -5.26 -32.33
CA SER A 428 -8.26 -5.91 -31.64
C SER A 428 -8.65 -7.15 -30.82
N GLY A 429 -9.96 -7.40 -30.60
CA GLY A 429 -10.45 -8.43 -29.68
C GLY A 429 -10.20 -8.12 -28.19
N SER A 430 -9.67 -6.92 -27.87
CA SER A 430 -9.34 -6.54 -26.49
C SER A 430 -10.60 -6.39 -25.63
N ASN A 431 -11.74 -5.98 -26.19
CA ASN A 431 -12.99 -5.86 -25.43
C ASN A 431 -13.44 -7.21 -24.84
N ALA A 432 -13.37 -8.28 -25.64
CA ALA A 432 -13.67 -9.63 -25.18
C ALA A 432 -12.68 -10.10 -24.10
N ALA A 433 -11.39 -9.79 -24.26
CA ALA A 433 -10.36 -10.10 -23.27
C ALA A 433 -10.61 -9.35 -21.94
N VAL A 434 -10.92 -8.06 -21.99
CA VAL A 434 -11.25 -7.24 -20.82
C VAL A 434 -12.45 -7.82 -20.07
N LEU A 435 -13.57 -8.04 -20.77
CA LEU A 435 -14.79 -8.52 -20.14
C LEU A 435 -14.62 -9.93 -19.56
N SER A 436 -13.96 -10.83 -20.29
CA SER A 436 -13.68 -12.19 -19.83
C SER A 436 -12.78 -12.22 -18.60
N THR A 437 -11.74 -11.37 -18.55
CA THR A 437 -10.84 -11.27 -17.41
C THR A 437 -11.54 -10.67 -16.19
N LEU A 438 -12.35 -9.62 -16.36
CA LEU A 438 -13.13 -9.03 -15.26
C LEU A 438 -14.17 -10.00 -14.70
N LEU A 439 -14.90 -10.71 -15.56
CA LEU A 439 -15.88 -11.73 -15.14
C LEU A 439 -15.18 -12.91 -14.44
N SER A 440 -14.07 -13.41 -14.99
CA SER A 440 -13.27 -14.48 -14.35
C SER A 440 -12.79 -14.04 -12.97
N SER A 441 -12.25 -12.82 -12.86
CA SER A 441 -11.81 -12.23 -11.60
C SER A 441 -12.95 -12.13 -10.60
N LEU A 442 -14.13 -11.69 -11.02
CA LEU A 442 -15.30 -11.56 -10.16
C LEU A 442 -15.74 -12.92 -9.63
N LEU A 443 -15.82 -13.94 -10.50
CA LEU A 443 -16.19 -15.29 -10.09
C LEU A 443 -15.19 -15.89 -9.08
N VAL A 444 -13.90 -15.67 -9.27
CA VAL A 444 -12.85 -16.09 -8.31
C VAL A 444 -13.03 -15.40 -6.96
N VAL A 445 -13.30 -14.09 -6.95
CA VAL A 445 -13.49 -13.35 -5.70
C VAL A 445 -14.80 -13.75 -5.01
N GLU A 446 -15.88 -13.97 -5.77
CA GLU A 446 -17.17 -14.43 -5.23
C GLU A 446 -17.08 -15.83 -4.62
N THR A 447 -16.38 -16.76 -5.28
CA THR A 447 -16.09 -18.09 -4.72
C THR A 447 -15.22 -18.01 -3.48
N LEU A 448 -14.21 -17.13 -3.47
CA LEU A 448 -13.39 -16.87 -2.28
C LEU A 448 -14.23 -16.38 -1.10
N MET A 449 -15.22 -15.52 -1.35
CA MET A 449 -16.18 -15.02 -0.35
C MET A 449 -17.21 -16.06 0.09
N GLY A 450 -17.28 -17.22 -0.57
CA GLY A 450 -18.28 -18.27 -0.33
C GLY A 450 -19.65 -17.97 -0.92
N LYS A 451 -19.76 -17.00 -1.85
CA LYS A 451 -20.98 -16.83 -2.66
C LYS A 451 -21.09 -18.04 -3.59
N LYS A 452 -22.28 -18.66 -3.63
CA LYS A 452 -22.55 -19.79 -4.53
C LYS A 452 -22.48 -19.28 -5.97
N THR A 453 -21.52 -19.78 -6.75
CA THR A 453 -21.44 -19.59 -8.22
C THR A 453 -22.42 -20.47 -8.99
N ASN A 454 -23.19 -21.32 -8.30
CA ASN A 454 -24.29 -22.04 -8.90
C ASN A 454 -25.44 -21.04 -9.12
N LEU A 455 -25.47 -20.41 -10.29
CA LEU A 455 -26.73 -19.91 -10.83
C LEU A 455 -27.68 -21.09 -11.00
N PRO A 456 -29.00 -20.91 -10.74
CA PRO A 456 -29.98 -21.94 -11.05
C PRO A 456 -29.88 -22.26 -12.54
N SER A 457 -29.62 -23.53 -12.86
CA SER A 457 -29.68 -24.02 -14.23
C SER A 457 -31.02 -23.64 -14.85
N SER A 458 -30.99 -22.96 -16.00
CA SER A 458 -32.17 -22.57 -16.78
C SER A 458 -32.96 -23.76 -17.36
N ASN A 459 -32.62 -25.00 -17.00
CA ASN A 459 -33.28 -26.22 -17.48
C ASN A 459 -34.42 -26.71 -16.57
N SER A 460 -35.07 -25.82 -15.82
CA SER A 460 -36.26 -26.19 -15.02
C SER A 460 -37.56 -25.50 -15.46
N VAL A 461 -37.54 -24.78 -16.58
CA VAL A 461 -38.75 -24.22 -17.17
C VAL A 461 -39.14 -25.10 -18.36
N MET A 462 -40.34 -25.69 -18.27
CA MET A 462 -41.00 -26.66 -19.15
C MET A 462 -40.65 -28.14 -18.94
N ASP A 463 -41.37 -28.77 -18.02
CA ASP A 463 -41.98 -30.07 -18.32
C ASP A 463 -43.33 -30.20 -17.56
N PRO A 464 -44.50 -30.23 -18.21
CA PRO A 464 -45.80 -30.28 -17.56
C PRO A 464 -46.30 -31.72 -17.40
N ALA A 465 -45.49 -32.65 -16.88
CA ALA A 465 -45.93 -33.92 -16.28
C ALA A 465 -44.70 -34.77 -15.91
N GLY A 466 -44.33 -34.83 -14.63
CA GLY A 466 -43.19 -35.65 -14.21
C GLY A 466 -43.11 -35.85 -12.71
N ILE A 467 -43.39 -37.07 -12.28
CA ILE A 467 -43.42 -37.55 -10.90
C ILE A 467 -42.10 -37.24 -10.17
N LYS A 468 -42.20 -36.58 -9.01
CA LYS A 468 -41.07 -36.28 -8.12
C LYS A 468 -40.48 -37.56 -7.53
N TRP A 469 -39.44 -38.10 -8.16
CA TRP A 469 -38.51 -38.99 -7.48
C TRP A 469 -37.51 -38.14 -6.68
N ALA A 470 -37.69 -38.15 -5.36
CA ALA A 470 -36.71 -37.63 -4.43
C ALA A 470 -35.45 -38.53 -4.46
N THR A 471 -34.54 -38.29 -5.40
CA THR A 471 -33.18 -38.81 -5.32
C THR A 471 -32.38 -37.95 -4.35
N LEU A 472 -32.07 -38.59 -3.22
CA LEU A 472 -31.35 -38.04 -2.08
C LEU A 472 -29.86 -37.83 -2.44
N ASN A 473 -29.54 -36.84 -3.27
CA ASN A 473 -28.16 -36.37 -3.46
C ASN A 473 -27.85 -35.25 -2.44
N SER A 474 -27.82 -35.60 -1.16
CA SER A 474 -27.35 -34.75 -0.07
C SER A 474 -25.83 -34.85 0.10
N GLY A 475 -25.07 -34.37 -0.89
CA GLY A 475 -23.59 -34.34 -0.81
C GLY A 475 -22.95 -32.98 -1.14
N ARG A 476 -23.70 -32.05 -1.75
CA ARG A 476 -23.12 -30.79 -2.29
C ARG A 476 -23.61 -29.51 -1.57
N ARG A 477 -24.53 -29.62 -0.60
CA ARG A 477 -25.19 -28.45 0.02
C ARG A 477 -24.38 -27.79 1.14
N ASP A 478 -23.50 -28.52 1.82
CA ASP A 478 -22.91 -28.04 3.09
C ASP A 478 -21.47 -27.49 2.95
N SER A 479 -20.77 -27.79 1.86
CA SER A 479 -19.36 -27.40 1.70
C SER A 479 -19.14 -25.90 1.47
N ALA A 480 -20.05 -25.23 0.75
CA ALA A 480 -19.94 -23.78 0.49
C ALA A 480 -20.29 -22.93 1.72
N ALA A 481 -21.25 -23.38 2.54
CA ALA A 481 -21.61 -22.70 3.79
C ALA A 481 -20.50 -22.84 4.86
N GLY A 482 -19.82 -24.00 4.90
CA GLY A 482 -18.65 -24.23 5.77
C GLY A 482 -17.45 -23.34 5.42
N VAL A 483 -17.15 -23.12 4.14
CA VAL A 483 -16.06 -22.22 3.69
C VAL A 483 -16.40 -20.74 3.95
N ALA A 484 -17.65 -20.34 3.72
CA ALA A 484 -18.13 -18.98 4.03
C ALA A 484 -18.05 -18.69 5.55
N GLY A 485 -18.45 -19.64 6.40
CA GLY A 485 -18.37 -19.51 7.86
C GLY A 485 -16.93 -19.44 8.38
N LYS A 486 -16.00 -20.20 7.78
CA LYS A 486 -14.56 -20.20 8.16
C LYS A 486 -13.81 -18.93 7.76
N ARG A 487 -14.23 -18.23 6.70
CA ARG A 487 -13.55 -17.03 6.14
C ARG A 487 -14.19 -15.69 6.52
N LYS A 488 -15.42 -15.70 7.04
CA LYS A 488 -16.15 -14.52 7.52
C LYS A 488 -15.51 -14.01 8.84
N GLY A 489 -14.41 -13.28 8.69
CA GLY A 489 -13.54 -12.84 9.79
C GLY A 489 -12.05 -12.77 9.41
N SER A 490 -11.66 -13.24 8.22
CA SER A 490 -10.27 -13.17 7.77
C SER A 490 -9.86 -11.72 7.43
N PRO A 491 -8.57 -11.34 7.64
CA PRO A 491 -8.09 -9.99 7.36
C PRO A 491 -8.26 -9.53 5.90
N PHE A 492 -8.38 -10.47 4.97
CA PHE A 492 -8.55 -10.18 3.54
C PHE A 492 -10.02 -10.01 3.15
N TYR A 493 -10.99 -10.37 4.01
CA TYR A 493 -12.41 -10.40 3.67
C TYR A 493 -12.90 -9.01 3.24
N ALA A 494 -12.56 -7.96 3.98
CA ALA A 494 -12.92 -6.58 3.62
C ALA A 494 -12.36 -6.17 2.24
N LYS A 495 -11.11 -6.57 1.93
CA LYS A 495 -10.49 -6.32 0.62
C LYS A 495 -11.15 -7.11 -0.51
N ALA A 496 -11.58 -8.34 -0.23
CA ALA A 496 -12.31 -9.16 -1.20
C ALA A 496 -13.68 -8.55 -1.53
N TYR A 497 -14.42 -8.04 -0.53
CA TYR A 497 -15.67 -7.32 -0.77
C TYR A 497 -15.46 -6.07 -1.62
N SER A 498 -14.48 -5.23 -1.27
CA SER A 498 -14.19 -4.04 -2.06
C SER A 498 -13.73 -4.38 -3.48
N MET A 499 -12.97 -5.47 -3.66
CA MET A 499 -12.56 -5.92 -5.00
C MET A 499 -13.77 -6.40 -5.81
N ALA A 500 -14.66 -7.18 -5.21
CA ALA A 500 -15.88 -7.64 -5.88
C ALA A 500 -16.79 -6.47 -6.28
N ASP A 501 -16.85 -5.41 -5.47
CA ASP A 501 -17.62 -4.19 -5.77
C ASP A 501 -17.01 -3.41 -6.94
N ILE A 502 -15.69 -3.23 -6.93
CA ILE A 502 -14.96 -2.58 -8.04
C ILE A 502 -15.17 -3.37 -9.33
N LEU A 503 -15.01 -4.69 -9.31
CA LEU A 503 -15.21 -5.54 -10.49
C LEU A 503 -16.65 -5.47 -11.02
N ARG A 504 -17.67 -5.53 -10.13
CA ARG A 504 -19.07 -5.37 -10.54
C ARG A 504 -19.32 -4.01 -11.17
N THR A 505 -18.85 -2.94 -10.54
CA THR A 505 -19.02 -1.57 -11.04
C THR A 505 -18.34 -1.42 -12.40
N SER A 506 -17.10 -1.89 -12.56
CA SER A 506 -16.38 -1.93 -13.83
C SER A 506 -17.15 -2.66 -14.92
N ILE A 507 -17.73 -3.83 -14.63
CA ILE A 507 -18.52 -4.60 -15.60
C ILE A 507 -19.82 -3.86 -15.94
N TYR A 508 -20.56 -3.33 -14.95
CA TYR A 508 -21.78 -2.55 -15.19
C TYR A 508 -21.53 -1.30 -16.02
N CYS A 509 -20.40 -0.62 -15.84
CA CYS A 509 -20.01 0.52 -16.69
C CYS A 509 -19.91 0.10 -18.16
N ILE A 510 -19.24 -1.03 -18.46
CA ILE A 510 -19.12 -1.56 -19.82
C ILE A 510 -20.49 -1.95 -20.36
N VAL A 511 -21.24 -2.77 -19.61
CA VAL A 511 -22.55 -3.28 -20.03
C VAL A 511 -23.55 -2.16 -20.28
N SER A 512 -23.54 -1.11 -19.45
CA SER A 512 -24.43 0.04 -19.64
C SER A 512 -24.06 0.87 -20.86
N ALA A 513 -22.77 0.95 -21.21
CA ALA A 513 -22.30 1.70 -22.38
C ALA A 513 -22.61 0.98 -23.70
N PHE A 514 -22.52 -0.35 -23.72
CA PHE A 514 -22.78 -1.19 -24.88
C PHE A 514 -24.10 -1.97 -24.77
N TYR A 515 -25.07 -1.46 -24.00
CA TYR A 515 -26.28 -2.20 -23.66
C TYR A 515 -27.06 -2.61 -24.90
N ASP A 516 -27.21 -1.70 -25.85
CA ASP A 516 -27.95 -1.95 -27.08
C ASP A 516 -27.24 -3.02 -27.91
N GLU A 517 -25.93 -2.89 -28.15
CA GLU A 517 -25.14 -3.84 -28.93
C GLU A 517 -25.13 -5.24 -28.29
N MET A 518 -24.92 -5.31 -26.98
CA MET A 518 -24.94 -6.57 -26.24
C MET A 518 -26.34 -7.20 -26.22
N SER A 519 -27.40 -6.41 -26.05
CA SER A 519 -28.77 -6.90 -26.05
C SER A 519 -29.21 -7.43 -27.41
N HIS A 520 -28.81 -6.77 -28.49
CA HIS A 520 -29.04 -7.26 -29.85
C HIS A 520 -28.22 -8.52 -30.12
N GLY A 521 -26.94 -8.54 -29.72
CA GLY A 521 -26.08 -9.72 -29.80
C GLY A 521 -26.61 -10.91 -29.00
N ALA A 522 -27.23 -10.68 -27.85
CA ALA A 522 -27.86 -11.73 -27.04
C ALA A 522 -29.07 -12.35 -27.76
N LYS A 523 -29.93 -11.52 -28.36
CA LYS A 523 -31.09 -11.99 -29.17
C LYS A 523 -30.65 -12.73 -30.43
N ALA A 524 -29.54 -12.33 -31.04
CA ALA A 524 -28.98 -12.95 -32.23
C ALA A 524 -28.09 -14.19 -31.94
N GLY A 525 -27.86 -14.53 -30.67
CA GLY A 525 -26.97 -15.63 -30.28
C GLY A 525 -25.47 -15.36 -30.51
N LEU A 526 -25.09 -14.10 -30.75
CA LEU A 526 -23.72 -13.66 -31.05
C LEU A 526 -22.98 -13.10 -29.81
N LEU A 527 -23.67 -12.89 -28.69
CA LEU A 527 -23.09 -12.32 -27.46
C LEU A 527 -21.80 -13.03 -27.01
N GLU A 528 -21.78 -14.35 -27.05
CA GLU A 528 -20.63 -15.16 -26.62
C GLU A 528 -19.47 -15.10 -27.61
N LYS A 529 -19.74 -14.83 -28.88
CA LYS A 529 -18.74 -14.72 -29.93
C LYS A 529 -18.01 -13.39 -29.83
N ASP A 530 -18.76 -12.31 -29.56
CA ASP A 530 -18.24 -10.95 -29.69
C ASP A 530 -17.66 -10.41 -28.37
N TRP A 531 -18.14 -10.90 -27.21
CA TRP A 531 -17.81 -10.33 -25.90
C TRP A 531 -17.10 -11.29 -24.94
N ILE A 532 -16.98 -12.58 -25.29
CA ILE A 532 -16.26 -13.57 -24.50
C ILE A 532 -15.13 -14.17 -25.35
N ILE A 533 -13.95 -14.31 -24.76
CA ILE A 533 -12.80 -14.88 -25.45
C ILE A 533 -13.09 -16.32 -25.93
N SER A 534 -12.57 -16.67 -27.10
CA SER A 534 -12.66 -18.02 -27.65
C SER A 534 -11.71 -19.00 -26.97
N SER A 535 -10.63 -18.50 -26.36
CA SER A 535 -9.66 -19.27 -25.60
C SER A 535 -10.19 -19.66 -24.21
N LYS A 536 -9.47 -20.56 -23.53
CA LYS A 536 -9.85 -21.00 -22.18
C LYS A 536 -9.84 -19.79 -21.22
N PRO A 537 -10.95 -19.52 -20.49
CA PRO A 537 -10.98 -18.45 -19.50
C PRO A 537 -10.07 -18.73 -18.32
N LEU A 538 -9.67 -17.67 -17.61
CA LEU A 538 -8.77 -17.75 -16.46
C LEU A 538 -9.41 -18.50 -15.29
N TYR A 539 -10.74 -18.40 -15.15
CA TYR A 539 -11.51 -19.12 -14.16
C TYR A 539 -12.95 -19.33 -14.63
N GLY A 540 -13.52 -20.50 -14.34
CA GLY A 540 -14.84 -20.90 -14.81
C GLY A 540 -14.83 -21.48 -16.22
N THR A 541 -16.02 -21.62 -16.81
CA THR A 541 -16.19 -22.04 -18.21
C THR A 541 -16.75 -20.90 -19.04
N ARG A 542 -16.64 -21.00 -20.37
CA ARG A 542 -17.16 -19.98 -21.29
C ARG A 542 -18.67 -19.76 -21.10
N GLU A 543 -19.40 -20.84 -20.85
CA GLU A 543 -20.84 -20.83 -20.59
C GLU A 543 -21.16 -20.13 -19.27
N LEU A 544 -20.34 -20.35 -18.23
CA LEU A 544 -20.51 -19.68 -16.95
C LEU A 544 -20.28 -18.17 -17.06
N LEU A 545 -19.28 -17.74 -17.82
CA LEU A 545 -19.04 -16.31 -18.08
C LEU A 545 -20.19 -15.69 -18.86
N SER A 546 -20.69 -16.38 -19.90
CA SER A 546 -21.87 -15.95 -20.67
C SER A 546 -23.11 -15.79 -19.80
N GLN A 547 -23.41 -16.78 -18.95
CA GLN A 547 -24.53 -16.70 -18.02
C GLN A 547 -24.38 -15.55 -17.03
N LYS A 548 -23.17 -15.34 -16.50
CA LYS A 548 -22.89 -14.24 -15.60
C LYS A 548 -23.06 -12.88 -16.31
N LEU A 549 -22.63 -12.77 -17.56
CA LEU A 549 -22.83 -11.57 -18.38
C LEU A 549 -24.32 -11.28 -18.62
N ARG A 550 -25.14 -12.30 -18.87
CA ARG A 550 -26.61 -12.14 -19.00
C ARG A 550 -27.22 -11.58 -17.72
N LEU A 551 -26.78 -12.02 -16.54
CA LEU A 551 -27.24 -11.41 -15.28
C LEU A 551 -26.90 -9.92 -15.16
N PHE A 552 -25.77 -9.47 -15.72
CA PHE A 552 -25.45 -8.05 -15.77
C PHE A 552 -26.35 -7.29 -16.76
N LEU A 553 -26.67 -7.88 -17.91
CA LEU A 553 -27.61 -7.30 -18.88
C LEU A 553 -29.03 -7.17 -18.30
N ASP A 554 -29.46 -8.16 -17.52
CA ASP A 554 -30.75 -8.15 -16.85
C ASP A 554 -30.77 -7.28 -15.57
N TYR A 555 -29.66 -6.63 -15.22
CA TYR A 555 -29.46 -5.87 -13.96
C TYR A 555 -29.71 -6.69 -12.69
N GLN A 556 -29.49 -8.01 -12.75
CA GLN A 556 -29.71 -8.96 -11.66
C GLN A 556 -28.41 -9.37 -10.93
N ALA A 557 -27.24 -8.89 -11.38
CA ALA A 557 -25.96 -9.22 -10.76
C ALA A 557 -25.70 -8.37 -9.50
N THR A 558 -25.91 -8.95 -8.31
CA THR A 558 -25.69 -8.30 -6.99
C THR A 558 -24.44 -8.74 -6.23
#